data_AF-A0A523VPR6-F1
#
_entry.id   AF-A0A523VPR6-F1
#
_cell.length_a   1.000
_cell.length_b   1.000
_cell.length_c   1.000
_cell.angle_alpha   90.00
_cell.angle_beta   90.00
_cell.angle_gamma   90.00
#
_symmetry.space_group_name_H-M   'P 1'
#
loop_
_entity.id
_entity.type
_entity.pdbx_description
1 polymer ?
#
loop_
_entity_poly.entity_id
_entity_poly.type
_entity_poly.pdbx_seq_one_letter_code
_entity_poly.pdbx_strand_id
1 'polypeptide(L)'
;TATKTILHHDVAVTALSPSKTVVGEGFNLNVNVTIVNQGDFSETFNVTIYANTTSIATQNATLTAGNSTNLIFMWNTSSSVKGNYTLTAYVTPVSEEKEVDNNLLEDGWIFLTIPGDVDADRDVDIFDIVAIVTAYGSAEGDPEYVPNYDINDDGKVDIFDIVIASGNYKKSW
;
A
#
# COMPACT_ATOMS: atom_id res chain seq x y z
N THR A 1 3.28 31.33 -37.64
CA THR A 1 2.31 30.22 -37.71
C THR A 1 1.88 29.93 -36.29
N ALA A 2 0.61 30.13 -35.93
CA ALA A 2 0.15 29.82 -34.58
C ALA A 2 0.00 28.29 -34.46
N THR A 3 0.75 27.66 -33.56
CA THR A 3 0.56 26.26 -33.19
C THR A 3 -0.78 26.13 -32.46
N LYS A 4 -1.72 25.36 -33.03
CA LYS A 4 -2.95 24.97 -32.34
C LYS A 4 -2.57 23.98 -31.25
N THR A 5 -2.53 24.42 -30.00
CA THR A 5 -2.46 23.52 -28.85
C THR A 5 -3.75 22.70 -28.83
N ILE A 6 -3.63 21.38 -28.95
CA ILE A 6 -4.76 20.47 -28.80
C ILE A 6 -4.84 20.18 -27.30
N LEU A 7 -5.92 20.60 -26.66
CA LEU A 7 -6.17 20.26 -25.27
C LEU A 7 -6.45 18.76 -25.15
N HIS A 8 -6.02 18.16 -24.06
CA HIS A 8 -6.14 16.72 -23.83
C HIS A 8 -6.47 16.39 -22.37
N HIS A 9 -7.01 15.19 -22.18
CA HIS A 9 -7.28 14.58 -20.88
C HIS A 9 -6.19 13.54 -20.60
N ASP A 10 -5.63 13.55 -19.40
CA ASP A 10 -4.57 12.62 -18.98
C ASP A 10 -4.49 12.59 -17.45
N VAL A 11 -4.85 11.44 -16.85
CA VAL A 11 -4.76 11.18 -15.41
C VAL A 11 -3.93 9.91 -15.21
N ALA A 12 -2.75 10.09 -14.63
CA ALA A 12 -1.77 9.02 -14.47
C ALA A 12 -1.62 8.58 -13.01
N VAL A 13 -1.37 7.28 -12.80
CA VAL A 13 -0.79 6.78 -11.56
C VAL A 13 0.73 6.86 -11.67
N THR A 14 1.38 7.51 -10.72
CA THR A 14 2.84 7.76 -10.78
C THR A 14 3.64 7.09 -9.67
N ALA A 15 2.99 6.74 -8.57
CA ALA A 15 3.62 5.94 -7.51
C ALA A 15 2.56 5.13 -6.75
N LEU A 16 2.97 3.95 -6.29
CA LEU A 16 2.20 3.05 -5.45
C LEU A 16 3.15 2.46 -4.41
N SER A 17 2.88 2.67 -3.13
CA SER A 17 3.76 2.25 -2.05
C SER A 17 2.95 1.79 -0.84
N PRO A 18 3.07 0.52 -0.42
CA PRO A 18 2.51 0.09 0.86
C PRO A 18 3.35 0.61 2.04
N SER A 19 2.74 0.73 3.22
CA SER A 19 3.44 1.16 4.44
C SER A 19 4.50 0.16 4.91
N LYS A 20 4.31 -1.12 4.60
CA LYS A 20 5.23 -2.22 4.93
C LYS A 20 5.05 -3.38 3.94
N THR A 21 5.96 -4.36 3.95
CA THR A 21 5.95 -5.48 2.98
C THR A 21 5.44 -6.78 3.57
N VAL A 22 5.36 -6.88 4.89
CA VAL A 22 4.87 -8.05 5.62
C VAL A 22 3.71 -7.64 6.51
N VAL A 23 2.60 -8.38 6.44
CA VAL A 23 1.40 -8.08 7.23
C VAL A 23 0.78 -9.38 7.73
N GLY A 24 0.34 -9.38 8.99
CA GLY A 24 -0.40 -10.49 9.58
C GLY A 24 -1.86 -10.52 9.13
N GLU A 25 -2.41 -11.71 8.89
CA GLU A 25 -3.84 -11.86 8.60
C GLU A 25 -4.73 -11.21 9.68
N GLY A 26 -5.75 -10.48 9.25
CA GLY A 26 -6.65 -9.77 10.17
C GLY A 26 -6.17 -8.38 10.59
N PHE A 27 -4.96 -7.98 10.19
CA PHE A 27 -4.48 -6.61 10.37
C PHE A 27 -4.77 -5.75 9.13
N ASN A 28 -4.74 -4.44 9.34
CA ASN A 28 -4.87 -3.49 8.25
C ASN A 28 -3.49 -3.13 7.71
N LEU A 29 -3.44 -2.67 6.46
CA LEU A 29 -2.24 -2.14 5.82
C LEU A 29 -2.61 -0.85 5.08
N ASN A 30 -1.79 0.20 5.21
CA ASN A 30 -1.97 1.40 4.42
C ASN A 30 -1.22 1.32 3.09
N VAL A 31 -1.86 1.77 2.02
CA VAL A 31 -1.30 1.83 0.67
C VAL A 31 -1.44 3.26 0.15
N ASN A 32 -0.30 3.90 -0.11
CA ASN A 32 -0.22 5.24 -0.64
C ASN A 32 -0.13 5.21 -2.16
N VAL A 33 -0.96 6.03 -2.82
CA VAL A 33 -0.96 6.16 -4.28
C VAL A 33 -0.87 7.63 -4.67
N THR A 34 0.10 7.93 -5.54
CA THR A 34 0.26 9.27 -6.12
C THR A 34 -0.40 9.31 -7.49
N ILE A 35 -1.39 10.19 -7.63
CA ILE A 35 -2.09 10.45 -8.88
C ILE A 35 -1.74 11.85 -9.37
N VAL A 36 -1.54 11.99 -10.68
CA VAL A 36 -1.25 13.27 -11.33
C VAL A 36 -2.25 13.48 -12.46
N ASN A 37 -2.85 14.66 -12.56
CA ASN A 37 -3.57 15.09 -13.74
C ASN A 37 -2.59 15.85 -14.66
N GLN A 38 -2.14 15.20 -15.74
CA GLN A 38 -1.19 15.76 -16.72
C GLN A 38 -1.91 16.49 -17.87
N GLY A 39 -3.24 16.39 -17.92
CA GLY A 39 -4.07 17.04 -18.94
C GLY A 39 -4.34 18.52 -18.67
N ASP A 40 -5.21 19.09 -19.50
CA ASP A 40 -5.54 20.52 -19.51
C ASP A 40 -6.86 20.87 -18.80
N PHE A 41 -7.59 19.85 -18.33
CA PHE A 41 -8.92 19.98 -17.73
C PHE A 41 -8.93 19.56 -16.27
N SER A 42 -9.91 20.05 -15.51
CA SER A 42 -10.17 19.51 -14.19
C SER A 42 -10.91 18.19 -14.33
N GLU A 43 -10.37 17.13 -13.73
CA GLU A 43 -10.88 15.77 -13.87
C GLU A 43 -11.39 15.22 -12.55
N THR A 44 -12.45 14.41 -12.63
CA THR A 44 -12.98 13.63 -11.51
C THR A 44 -12.97 12.16 -11.89
N PHE A 45 -12.30 11.34 -11.10
CA PHE A 45 -12.00 9.96 -11.44
C PHE A 45 -12.07 9.07 -10.20
N ASN A 46 -12.15 7.76 -10.42
CA ASN A 46 -12.08 6.76 -9.36
C ASN A 46 -10.73 6.04 -9.43
N VAL A 47 -10.11 5.88 -8.28
CA VAL A 47 -8.86 5.14 -8.10
C VAL A 47 -9.17 3.88 -7.33
N THR A 48 -8.79 2.73 -7.87
CA THR A 48 -9.00 1.41 -7.27
C THR A 48 -7.67 0.72 -7.05
N ILE A 49 -7.47 0.16 -5.86
CA ILE A 49 -6.32 -0.67 -5.53
C ILE A 49 -6.73 -2.13 -5.62
N TYR A 50 -5.88 -2.93 -6.26
CA TYR A 50 -6.02 -4.36 -6.38
C TYR A 50 -4.86 -5.05 -5.66
N ALA A 51 -5.17 -6.16 -5.00
CA ALA A 51 -4.18 -7.16 -4.62
C ALA A 51 -4.40 -8.39 -5.50
N ASN A 52 -3.39 -8.70 -6.31
CA ASN A 52 -3.53 -9.58 -7.47
C ASN A 52 -4.70 -9.12 -8.34
N THR A 53 -5.78 -9.91 -8.42
CA THR A 53 -6.97 -9.58 -9.21
C THR A 53 -8.15 -9.07 -8.38
N THR A 54 -8.02 -8.99 -7.06
CA THR A 54 -9.12 -8.63 -6.15
C THR A 54 -9.05 -7.16 -5.78
N SER A 55 -10.14 -6.42 -5.99
CA SER A 55 -10.24 -5.01 -5.57
C SER A 55 -10.27 -4.93 -4.05
N ILE A 56 -9.32 -4.19 -3.47
CA ILE A 56 -9.23 -3.94 -2.04
C ILE A 56 -10.12 -2.75 -1.64
N ALA A 57 -9.96 -1.64 -2.35
CA ALA A 57 -10.60 -0.38 -2.04
C ALA A 57 -10.67 0.53 -3.26
N THR A 58 -11.68 1.40 -3.29
CA THR A 58 -11.87 2.42 -4.32
C THR A 58 -12.15 3.76 -3.65
N GLN A 59 -11.54 4.83 -4.16
CA GLN A 59 -11.80 6.21 -3.74
C GLN A 59 -12.02 7.09 -4.95
N ASN A 60 -12.84 8.12 -4.79
CA ASN A 60 -13.04 9.15 -5.80
C ASN A 60 -12.16 10.36 -5.47
N ALA A 61 -11.59 10.99 -6.50
CA ALA A 61 -10.84 12.23 -6.35
C ALA A 61 -11.11 13.18 -7.53
N THR A 62 -10.91 14.47 -7.27
CA THR A 62 -10.95 15.52 -8.29
C THR A 62 -9.62 16.26 -8.27
N LEU A 63 -8.98 16.41 -9.44
CA LEU A 63 -7.74 17.16 -9.60
C LEU A 63 -7.89 18.21 -10.69
N THR A 64 -7.44 19.43 -10.41
CA THR A 64 -7.24 20.44 -11.45
C THR A 64 -6.02 20.11 -12.31
N ALA A 65 -6.00 20.64 -13.53
CA ALA A 65 -4.94 20.42 -14.50
C ALA A 65 -3.54 20.71 -13.92
N GLY A 66 -2.59 19.80 -14.18
CA GLY A 66 -1.19 19.90 -13.77
C GLY A 66 -0.91 19.61 -12.30
N ASN A 67 -1.92 19.27 -11.48
CA ASN A 67 -1.75 18.99 -10.06
C ASN A 67 -1.71 17.48 -9.75
N SER A 68 -1.19 17.17 -8.56
CA SER A 68 -1.12 15.82 -8.02
C SER A 68 -1.73 15.71 -6.63
N THR A 69 -2.07 14.48 -6.23
CA THR A 69 -2.48 14.17 -4.86
C THR A 69 -1.99 12.79 -4.45
N ASN A 70 -1.82 12.62 -3.13
CA ASN A 70 -1.55 11.34 -2.51
C ASN A 70 -2.83 10.84 -1.83
N LEU A 71 -3.32 9.69 -2.27
CA LEU A 71 -4.45 8.99 -1.66
C LEU A 71 -3.93 7.85 -0.78
N ILE A 72 -4.52 7.71 0.40
CA ILE A 72 -4.20 6.64 1.34
C ILE A 72 -5.37 5.65 1.37
N PHE A 73 -5.11 4.40 1.04
CA PHE A 73 -6.08 3.30 1.08
C PHE A 73 -5.75 2.36 2.23
N MET A 74 -6.78 1.91 2.95
CA MET A 74 -6.63 0.92 4.01
C MET A 74 -7.08 -0.45 3.50
N TRP A 75 -6.17 -1.40 3.44
CA TRP A 75 -6.47 -2.79 3.13
C TRP A 75 -6.73 -3.57 4.42
N ASN A 76 -7.97 -4.02 4.62
CA ASN A 76 -8.30 -5.00 5.66
C ASN A 76 -8.04 -6.43 5.15
N THR A 77 -7.10 -7.14 5.76
CA THR A 77 -6.67 -8.48 5.32
C THR A 77 -7.45 -9.64 5.94
N SER A 78 -8.51 -9.36 6.72
CA SER A 78 -9.25 -10.39 7.48
C SER A 78 -9.85 -11.52 6.63
N SER A 79 -10.13 -11.27 5.35
CA SER A 79 -10.66 -12.26 4.40
C SER A 79 -9.64 -12.72 3.36
N SER A 80 -8.40 -12.23 3.43
CA SER A 80 -7.34 -12.55 2.50
C SER A 80 -6.59 -13.82 2.95
N VAL A 81 -6.23 -14.68 2.01
CA VAL A 81 -5.46 -15.90 2.30
C VAL A 81 -3.98 -15.57 2.35
N LYS A 82 -3.24 -16.14 3.30
CA LYS A 82 -1.79 -15.95 3.39
C LYS A 82 -1.08 -16.27 2.06
N GLY A 83 -0.08 -15.47 1.70
CA GLY A 83 0.61 -15.56 0.42
C GLY A 83 1.19 -14.23 -0.07
N ASN A 84 1.83 -14.29 -1.24
CA ASN A 84 2.29 -13.11 -1.95
C ASN A 84 1.14 -12.45 -2.72
N TYR A 85 1.05 -11.14 -2.61
CA TYR A 85 0.14 -10.30 -3.37
C TYR A 85 0.93 -9.23 -4.10
N THR A 86 0.72 -9.15 -5.40
CA THR A 86 1.16 -8.00 -6.19
C THR A 86 0.14 -6.89 -6.04
N LEU A 87 0.59 -5.66 -5.79
CA LEU A 87 -0.31 -4.51 -5.72
C LEU A 87 -0.40 -3.82 -7.08
N THR A 88 -1.62 -3.40 -7.43
CA THR A 88 -1.88 -2.63 -8.64
C THR A 88 -2.80 -1.47 -8.30
N ALA A 89 -2.43 -0.27 -8.72
CA ALA A 89 -3.27 0.92 -8.66
C ALA A 89 -3.80 1.20 -10.07
N TYR A 90 -5.10 1.41 -10.16
CA TYR A 90 -5.79 1.70 -11.39
C TYR A 90 -6.67 2.92 -11.21
N VAL A 91 -6.48 3.95 -12.04
CA VAL A 91 -7.42 5.05 -12.15
C VAL A 91 -8.30 4.81 -13.38
N THR A 92 -9.61 4.89 -13.22
CA THR A 92 -10.52 4.74 -14.37
C THR A 92 -10.25 5.86 -15.38
N PRO A 93 -9.94 5.55 -16.66
CA PRO A 93 -9.73 6.58 -17.66
C PRO A 93 -10.93 7.51 -17.77
N VAL A 94 -10.65 8.82 -17.84
CA VAL A 94 -11.69 9.82 -18.03
C VAL A 94 -12.14 9.85 -19.48
N SER A 95 -13.26 10.52 -19.75
CA SER A 95 -13.80 10.58 -21.11
C SER A 95 -12.80 11.27 -22.04
N GLU A 96 -12.58 10.68 -23.23
CA GLU A 96 -11.68 11.22 -24.26
C GLU A 96 -10.17 11.23 -23.91
N GLU A 97 -9.79 10.61 -22.79
CA GLU A 97 -8.39 10.30 -22.48
C GLU A 97 -7.81 9.30 -23.50
N LYS A 98 -6.61 9.60 -24.00
CA LYS A 98 -5.94 8.80 -25.03
C LYS A 98 -4.79 7.97 -24.49
N GLU A 99 -4.04 8.51 -23.54
CA GLU A 99 -2.84 7.90 -22.98
C GLU A 99 -3.19 6.95 -21.82
N VAL A 100 -4.04 5.96 -22.11
CA VAL A 100 -4.67 5.13 -21.04
C VAL A 100 -3.72 4.13 -20.36
N ASP A 101 -2.51 3.97 -20.89
CA ASP A 101 -1.52 3.03 -20.37
C ASP A 101 -0.95 3.48 -19.01
N ASN A 102 -0.89 4.80 -18.76
CA ASN A 102 -0.38 5.38 -17.52
C ASN A 102 -1.41 5.38 -16.37
N ASN A 103 -2.65 4.96 -16.66
CA ASN A 103 -3.72 4.84 -15.67
C ASN A 103 -3.58 3.58 -14.81
N LEU A 104 -2.66 2.68 -15.16
CA LEU A 104 -2.39 1.42 -14.46
C LEU A 104 -0.93 1.38 -14.02
N LEU A 105 -0.70 1.21 -12.72
CA LEU A 105 0.63 0.98 -12.16
C LEU A 105 0.60 -0.28 -11.30
N GLU A 106 1.36 -1.29 -11.72
CA GLU A 106 1.71 -2.44 -10.89
C GLU A 106 3.05 -2.13 -10.22
N ASP A 107 3.04 -1.98 -8.90
CA ASP A 107 4.25 -1.71 -8.11
C ASP A 107 4.05 -2.18 -6.67
N GLY A 108 5.12 -2.68 -6.07
CA GLY A 108 5.10 -3.26 -4.74
C GLY A 108 4.49 -4.66 -4.67
N TRP A 109 4.86 -5.34 -3.59
CA TRP A 109 4.33 -6.66 -3.23
C TRP A 109 4.15 -6.71 -1.72
N ILE A 110 3.20 -7.53 -1.29
CA ILE A 110 2.89 -7.79 0.11
C ILE A 110 2.93 -9.28 0.36
N PHE A 111 3.61 -9.68 1.43
CA PHE A 111 3.49 -11.01 1.99
C PHE A 111 2.52 -10.98 3.16
N LEU A 112 1.36 -11.59 2.96
CA LEU A 112 0.36 -11.79 3.99
C LEU A 112 0.66 -13.11 4.72
N THR A 113 0.82 -13.06 6.03
CA THR A 113 1.26 -14.22 6.82
C THR A 113 0.58 -14.30 8.21
N ILE A 114 1.11 -15.11 9.12
CA ILE A 114 0.66 -15.18 10.52
C ILE A 114 1.02 -13.87 11.22
N PRO A 115 0.14 -13.26 12.03
CA PRO A 115 0.53 -12.13 12.86
C PRO A 115 1.71 -12.51 13.78
N GLY A 116 2.87 -11.91 13.55
CA GLY A 116 4.10 -12.24 14.27
C GLY A 116 5.22 -12.81 13.40
N ASP A 117 4.95 -13.33 12.20
CA ASP A 117 5.96 -13.73 11.22
C ASP A 117 6.43 -12.46 10.51
N VAL A 118 7.45 -11.80 11.06
CA VAL A 118 7.90 -10.47 10.63
C VAL A 118 9.05 -10.55 9.61
N ASP A 119 9.72 -11.70 9.52
CA ASP A 119 10.78 -11.96 8.55
C ASP A 119 10.33 -12.76 7.30
N ALA A 120 9.05 -13.13 7.26
CA ALA A 120 8.37 -13.78 6.14
C ALA A 120 8.84 -15.20 5.83
N ASP A 121 9.32 -15.95 6.83
CA ASP A 121 9.79 -17.32 6.67
C ASP A 121 8.70 -18.39 6.83
N ARG A 122 7.46 -17.97 7.14
CA ARG A 122 6.23 -18.75 7.29
C ARG A 122 6.05 -19.44 8.63
N ASP A 123 6.88 -19.15 9.62
CA ASP A 123 6.58 -19.50 10.99
C ASP A 123 6.71 -18.30 11.93
N VAL A 124 6.28 -18.50 13.18
CA VAL A 124 6.48 -17.49 14.24
C VAL A 124 7.36 -18.11 15.28
N ASP A 125 8.64 -17.78 15.26
CA ASP A 125 9.62 -18.36 16.17
C ASP A 125 10.35 -17.30 17.00
N ILE A 126 11.49 -17.67 17.59
CA ILE A 126 12.23 -16.77 18.46
C ILE A 126 12.95 -15.68 17.66
N PHE A 127 13.27 -15.92 16.40
CA PHE A 127 13.92 -14.96 15.53
C PHE A 127 13.00 -13.80 15.18
N ASP A 128 11.69 -14.03 14.99
CA ASP A 128 10.70 -12.96 14.85
C ASP A 128 10.66 -12.04 16.07
N ILE A 129 10.55 -12.65 17.26
CA ILE A 129 10.49 -11.89 18.51
C ILE A 129 11.80 -11.12 18.71
N VAL A 130 12.95 -11.75 18.44
CA VAL A 130 14.25 -11.10 18.53
C VAL A 130 14.34 -9.94 17.53
N ALA A 131 13.84 -10.09 16.31
CA ALA A 131 13.82 -9.04 15.29
C ALA A 131 13.02 -7.82 15.78
N ILE A 132 11.80 -8.02 16.29
CA ILE A 132 10.97 -6.94 16.86
C ILE A 132 11.72 -6.24 18.02
N VAL A 133 12.32 -7.02 18.92
CA VAL A 133 13.07 -6.49 20.07
C VAL A 133 14.26 -5.62 19.64
N THR A 134 14.87 -5.87 18.47
CA THR A 134 15.99 -5.05 17.99
C THR A 134 15.60 -3.60 17.67
N ALA A 135 14.32 -3.34 17.36
CA ALA A 135 13.78 -2.01 17.11
C ALA A 135 12.89 -1.49 18.25
N TYR A 136 12.83 -2.18 19.39
CA TYR A 136 11.92 -1.84 20.48
C TYR A 136 12.13 -0.41 21.00
N GLY A 137 11.03 0.34 21.08
CA GLY A 137 10.99 1.74 21.51
C GLY A 137 11.19 2.76 20.39
N SER A 138 11.42 2.32 19.15
CA SER A 138 11.41 3.19 17.97
C SER A 138 9.99 3.53 17.52
N ALA A 139 9.83 4.64 16.82
CA ALA A 139 8.59 5.09 16.21
C ALA A 139 8.81 5.61 14.78
N GLU A 140 7.73 5.79 14.02
CA GLU A 140 7.78 6.34 12.67
C GLU A 140 8.65 7.61 12.59
N GLY A 141 9.65 7.57 11.70
CA GLY A 141 10.61 8.65 11.50
C GLY A 141 11.96 8.43 12.20
N ASP A 142 12.04 7.51 13.15
CA ASP A 142 13.32 7.11 13.76
C ASP A 142 14.16 6.27 12.78
N PRO A 143 15.50 6.42 12.77
CA PRO A 143 16.38 5.61 11.92
C PRO A 143 16.29 4.10 12.18
N GLU A 144 15.99 3.72 13.42
CA GLU A 144 15.88 2.34 13.86
C GLU A 144 14.48 1.75 13.64
N TYR A 145 13.49 2.55 13.23
CA TYR A 145 12.14 2.08 12.97
C TYR A 145 12.07 1.20 11.73
N VAL A 146 11.56 -0.01 11.92
CA VAL A 146 11.34 -0.99 10.84
C VAL A 146 9.84 -1.25 10.73
N PRO A 147 9.17 -0.82 9.64
CA PRO A 147 7.71 -0.93 9.52
C PRO A 147 7.15 -2.35 9.66
N ASN A 148 7.90 -3.38 9.28
CA ASN A 148 7.45 -4.77 9.45
C ASN A 148 7.43 -5.22 10.92
N TYR A 149 8.10 -4.50 11.84
CA TYR A 149 8.16 -4.85 13.27
C TYR A 149 7.08 -4.16 14.10
N ASP A 150 6.47 -3.10 13.57
CA ASP A 150 5.19 -2.56 14.04
C ASP A 150 4.08 -3.43 13.43
N ILE A 151 3.63 -4.43 14.17
CA ILE A 151 2.65 -5.41 13.68
C ILE A 151 1.25 -4.79 13.63
N ASN A 152 0.93 -3.93 14.60
CA ASN A 152 -0.40 -3.35 14.74
C ASN A 152 -0.61 -2.04 13.94
N ASP A 153 0.43 -1.53 13.29
CA ASP A 153 0.47 -0.26 12.53
C ASP A 153 0.05 0.95 13.38
N ASP A 154 0.46 1.02 14.65
CA ASP A 154 0.20 2.16 15.54
C ASP A 154 1.30 3.24 15.51
N GLY A 155 2.30 3.04 14.67
CA GLY A 155 3.43 3.92 14.40
C GLY A 155 4.60 3.72 15.38
N LYS A 156 4.61 2.62 16.14
CA LYS A 156 5.63 2.31 17.16
C LYS A 156 5.94 0.83 17.17
N VAL A 157 7.19 0.51 17.51
CA VAL A 157 7.58 -0.85 17.85
C VAL A 157 7.63 -0.96 19.37
N ASP A 158 6.61 -1.55 19.99
CA ASP A 158 6.50 -1.62 21.44
C ASP A 158 6.09 -3.01 21.97
N ILE A 159 5.59 -3.04 23.21
CA ILE A 159 5.20 -4.28 23.87
C ILE A 159 4.02 -4.96 23.19
N PHE A 160 3.14 -4.23 22.52
CA PHE A 160 1.99 -4.78 21.84
C PHE A 160 2.40 -5.65 20.64
N ASP A 161 3.43 -5.26 19.89
CA ASP A 161 3.97 -6.07 18.79
C ASP A 161 4.55 -7.38 19.29
N ILE A 162 5.36 -7.31 20.36
CA ILE A 162 5.92 -8.49 21.01
C ILE A 162 4.80 -9.41 21.51
N VAL A 163 3.74 -8.86 22.10
CA VAL A 163 2.59 -9.64 22.59
C VAL A 163 1.85 -10.32 21.44
N ILE A 164 1.68 -9.64 20.30
CA ILE A 164 1.04 -10.23 19.11
C ILE A 164 1.89 -11.39 18.57
N ALA A 165 3.21 -11.20 18.40
CA ALA A 165 4.10 -12.26 17.95
C ALA A 165 4.13 -13.43 18.95
N SER A 166 4.27 -13.14 20.25
CA SER A 166 4.27 -14.16 21.31
C SER A 166 2.97 -14.96 21.38
N GLY A 167 1.83 -14.31 21.11
CA GLY A 167 0.52 -14.96 21.05
C GLY A 167 0.35 -15.95 19.88
N ASN A 168 1.24 -15.86 18.88
CA ASN A 168 1.26 -16.73 17.70
C ASN A 168 2.48 -17.65 17.65
N TYR A 169 3.35 -17.62 18.65
CA TYR A 169 4.58 -18.40 18.73
C TYR A 169 4.36 -19.91 18.44
N LYS A 170 5.25 -20.50 17.62
CA LYS A 170 5.22 -21.87 17.07
C LYS A 170 4.12 -22.16 16.05
N LYS A 171 3.39 -21.17 15.55
CA LYS A 171 2.51 -21.37 14.39
C LYS A 171 3.35 -21.37 13.12
N SER A 172 2.93 -22.14 12.11
CA SER A 172 3.57 -22.20 10.79
C SER A 172 2.54 -22.56 9.71
N TRP A 173 2.82 -22.30 8.42
CA TRP A 173 1.90 -22.63 7.31
C TRP A 173 2.55 -22.91 5.95
#